data_AF-A0A7C9W7J7-F1
#
_entry.id   AF-A0A7C9W7J7-F1
#
_cell.length_a   1.000
_cell.length_b   1.000
_cell.length_c   1.000
_cell.angle_alpha   90.00
_cell.angle_beta   90.00
_cell.angle_gamma   90.00
#
_symmetry.space_group_name_H-M   'P 1'
#
loop_
_entity.id
_entity.type
_entity.pdbx_description
1 polymer ?
#
loop_
_entity_poly.entity_id
_entity_poly.type
_entity_poly.pdbx_seq_one_letter_code
_entity_poly.pdbx_strand_id
1 'polypeptide(L)'
;MPEQPSPHRQKHRQMQWSIGVLGDFVWMNLPEARPFLAERIAAEVEEAIDHDRELQPIQPMDTARDVLWYPLIQPALDAEPMDEEWVTRLLRIVREAWELEPPPWEDTRYGLRVYVLENLDVPDYLPIVERLDPALHAVIRNVIGS
;
A
#
# COMPACT_ATOMS: atom_id res chain seq x y z
N MET A 1 6.01 5.05 52.08
CA MET A 1 4.81 5.17 51.24
C MET A 1 5.04 4.28 50.02
N PRO A 2 4.13 3.35 49.69
CA PRO A 2 4.31 2.50 48.52
C PRO A 2 3.88 3.26 47.26
N GLU A 3 4.76 3.35 46.27
CA GLU A 3 4.43 3.86 44.94
C GLU A 3 3.42 2.92 44.27
N GLN A 4 2.28 3.48 43.88
CA GLN A 4 1.31 2.76 43.05
C GLN A 4 1.84 2.67 41.61
N PRO A 5 1.67 1.53 40.92
CA PRO A 5 2.05 1.42 39.52
C PRO A 5 1.04 2.18 38.65
N SER A 6 1.52 3.14 37.85
CA SER A 6 0.67 3.83 36.88
C SER A 6 0.23 2.87 35.77
N PRO A 7 -1.09 2.76 35.50
CA PRO A 7 -1.60 2.05 34.34
C PRO A 7 -1.52 2.96 33.11
N HIS A 8 -1.45 2.36 31.92
CA HIS A 8 -1.48 3.02 30.61
C HIS A 8 -0.14 3.58 30.10
N ARG A 9 0.62 2.70 29.45
CA ARG A 9 1.06 2.93 28.07
C ARG A 9 1.23 1.55 27.45
N GLN A 10 0.20 1.06 26.78
CA GLN A 10 0.43 0.17 25.65
C GLN A 10 1.32 0.95 24.69
N LYS A 11 2.63 0.80 24.86
CA LYS A 11 3.61 1.19 23.86
C LYS A 11 3.26 0.34 22.65
N HIS A 12 2.51 0.93 21.72
CA HIS A 12 2.56 0.48 20.33
C HIS A 12 4.04 0.26 20.03
N ARG A 13 4.42 -0.99 19.75
CA ARG A 13 5.76 -1.34 19.28
C ARG A 13 5.94 -0.61 17.96
N GLN A 14 6.38 0.64 18.01
CA GLN A 14 6.92 1.36 16.87
C GLN A 14 8.13 0.56 16.42
N MET A 15 8.16 0.16 15.17
CA MET A 15 9.40 -0.29 14.55
C MET A 15 10.39 0.89 14.64
N GLN A 16 11.61 0.64 15.14
CA GLN A 16 12.64 1.68 15.22
C GLN A 16 13.08 2.19 13.83
N TRP A 17 12.66 1.51 12.78
CA TRP A 17 12.87 1.84 11.37
C TRP A 17 11.55 1.62 10.62
N SER A 18 11.20 2.52 9.69
CA SER A 18 9.94 2.51 8.92
C SER A 18 10.23 2.14 7.47
N ILE A 19 9.34 1.37 6.86
CA ILE A 19 9.39 1.03 5.43
C ILE A 19 8.85 2.20 4.57
N GLY A 20 8.27 3.21 5.22
CA GLY A 20 7.52 4.32 4.61
C GLY A 20 6.03 4.19 4.93
N VAL A 21 5.27 5.30 4.89
CA VAL A 21 3.85 5.32 5.31
C VAL A 21 3.02 4.24 4.60
N LEU A 22 3.11 4.18 3.27
CA LEU A 22 2.41 3.18 2.49
C LEU A 22 2.96 1.76 2.73
N GLY A 23 4.29 1.61 2.79
CA GLY A 23 4.94 0.32 3.04
C GLY A 23 4.55 -0.29 4.39
N ASP A 24 4.55 0.53 5.45
CA ASP A 24 4.13 0.13 6.80
C ASP A 24 2.65 -0.25 6.84
N PHE A 25 1.78 0.54 6.19
CA PHE A 25 0.36 0.22 6.09
C PHE A 25 0.13 -1.14 5.40
N VAL A 26 0.78 -1.34 4.26
CA VAL A 26 0.67 -2.60 3.49
C VAL A 26 1.23 -3.77 4.29
N TRP A 27 2.39 -3.61 4.94
CA TRP A 27 3.00 -4.65 5.77
C TRP A 27 2.08 -5.16 6.88
N MET A 28 1.35 -4.23 7.50
CA MET A 28 0.45 -4.52 8.62
C MET A 28 -0.88 -5.12 8.18
N ASN A 29 -1.41 -4.74 7.00
CA ASN A 29 -2.77 -5.09 6.59
C ASN A 29 -2.84 -6.13 5.46
N LEU A 30 -1.72 -6.43 4.80
CA LEU A 30 -1.64 -7.35 3.66
C LEU A 30 -0.42 -8.27 3.79
N PRO A 31 -0.49 -9.37 4.57
CA PRO A 31 0.62 -10.30 4.76
C PRO A 31 1.23 -10.85 3.47
N GLU A 32 0.40 -11.02 2.43
CA GLU A 32 0.77 -11.47 1.09
C GLU A 32 1.76 -10.52 0.39
N ALA A 33 1.80 -9.24 0.79
CA ALA A 33 2.73 -8.25 0.27
C ALA A 33 4.13 -8.30 0.89
N ARG A 34 4.30 -9.00 2.03
CA ARG A 34 5.56 -9.00 2.80
C ARG A 34 6.76 -9.56 2.03
N PRO A 35 6.64 -10.63 1.21
CA PRO A 35 7.76 -11.08 0.39
C PRO A 35 8.27 -9.99 -0.57
N PHE A 36 7.37 -9.29 -1.25
CA PHE A 36 7.72 -8.21 -2.18
C PHE A 36 8.31 -7.00 -1.44
N LEU A 37 7.77 -6.65 -0.28
CA LEU A 37 8.38 -5.63 0.58
C LEU A 37 9.78 -6.03 1.04
N ALA A 38 10.00 -7.30 1.40
CA ALA A 38 11.31 -7.78 1.80
C ALA A 38 12.34 -7.67 0.65
N GLU A 39 11.95 -7.97 -0.59
CA GLU A 39 12.79 -7.78 -1.78
C GLU A 39 13.14 -6.31 -2.00
N ARG A 40 12.17 -5.39 -1.86
CA ARG A 40 12.44 -3.95 -1.97
C ARG A 40 13.31 -3.41 -0.85
N ILE A 41 13.16 -3.92 0.38
CA ILE A 41 14.04 -3.59 1.51
C ILE A 41 15.46 -4.07 1.23
N ALA A 42 15.62 -5.29 0.72
CA ALA A 42 16.94 -5.83 0.37
C ALA A 42 17.62 -4.98 -0.71
N ALA A 43 16.89 -4.60 -1.76
CA ALA A 43 17.41 -3.73 -2.82
C ALA A 43 17.84 -2.35 -2.30
N GLU A 44 17.05 -1.73 -1.41
CA GLU A 44 17.41 -0.47 -0.77
C GLU A 44 18.67 -0.58 0.09
N VAL A 45 18.86 -1.71 0.79
CA VAL A 45 20.10 -1.96 1.55
C VAL A 45 21.31 -2.07 0.64
N GLU A 46 21.19 -2.80 -0.47
CA GLU A 46 22.27 -2.93 -1.46
C GLU A 46 22.62 -1.58 -2.08
N GLU A 47 21.63 -0.81 -2.53
CA GLU A 47 21.85 0.54 -3.08
C GLU A 47 22.46 1.50 -2.06
N ALA A 48 22.04 1.43 -0.79
CA ALA A 48 22.60 2.28 0.25
C ALA A 48 24.09 2.00 0.48
N ILE A 49 24.49 0.73 0.43
CA ILE A 49 25.90 0.31 0.53
C ILE A 49 26.68 0.80 -0.70
N ASP A 50 26.17 0.55 -1.90
CA ASP A 50 26.85 0.90 -3.16
C ASP A 50 27.07 2.41 -3.31
N HIS A 51 26.18 3.21 -2.74
CA HIS A 51 26.23 4.67 -2.80
C HIS A 51 26.77 5.35 -1.53
N ASP A 52 27.24 4.58 -0.54
CA ASP A 52 27.72 5.08 0.77
C ASP A 52 26.73 6.09 1.40
N ARG A 53 25.45 5.73 1.40
CA ARG A 53 24.34 6.56 1.91
C ARG A 53 23.58 5.86 3.04
N GLU A 54 22.81 6.64 3.79
CA GLU A 54 21.89 6.11 4.79
C GLU A 54 20.70 5.38 4.13
N LEU A 55 20.17 4.36 4.82
CA LEU A 55 18.94 3.69 4.43
C LEU A 55 17.77 4.68 4.45
N GLN A 56 17.02 4.71 3.35
CA GLN A 56 15.82 5.50 3.21
C GLN A 56 14.58 4.60 3.25
N PRO A 57 13.41 5.13 3.66
CA PRO A 57 12.14 4.44 3.46
C PRO A 57 11.89 4.16 1.97
N ILE A 58 11.16 3.09 1.68
CA ILE A 58 10.74 2.78 0.31
C ILE A 58 9.80 3.89 -0.16
N GLN A 59 10.05 4.39 -1.36
CA GLN A 59 9.20 5.42 -1.96
C GLN A 59 7.78 4.88 -2.16
N PRO A 60 6.73 5.68 -1.89
CA PRO A 60 5.36 5.22 -2.08
C PRO A 60 5.05 4.80 -3.53
N MET A 61 5.70 5.42 -4.51
CA MET A 61 5.63 5.01 -5.91
C MET A 61 6.10 3.57 -6.13
N ASP A 62 7.23 3.18 -5.56
CA ASP A 62 7.75 1.82 -5.68
C ASP A 62 6.88 0.82 -4.91
N THR A 63 6.31 1.21 -3.77
CA THR A 63 5.36 0.35 -3.06
C THR A 63 4.07 0.16 -3.89
N ALA A 64 3.53 1.23 -4.49
CA ALA A 64 2.35 1.14 -5.33
C ALA A 64 2.60 0.27 -6.58
N ARG A 65 3.75 0.41 -7.23
CA ARG A 65 4.11 -0.30 -8.46
C ARG A 65 4.57 -1.74 -8.21
N ASP A 66 5.61 -1.90 -7.39
CA ASP A 66 6.42 -3.12 -7.29
C ASP A 66 5.99 -4.02 -6.13
N VAL A 67 5.00 -3.61 -5.33
CA VAL A 67 4.43 -4.42 -4.25
C VAL A 67 2.93 -4.63 -4.47
N LEU A 68 2.18 -3.56 -4.75
CA LEU A 68 0.73 -3.66 -4.91
C LEU A 68 0.32 -4.03 -6.35
N TRP A 69 0.65 -3.20 -7.33
CA TRP A 69 0.09 -3.34 -8.67
C TRP A 69 0.54 -4.62 -9.37
N TYR A 70 1.83 -4.70 -9.75
CA TYR A 70 2.32 -5.80 -10.58
C TYR A 70 2.31 -7.17 -9.90
N PRO A 71 2.65 -7.31 -8.60
CA PRO A 71 2.73 -8.64 -8.00
C PRO A 71 1.40 -9.16 -7.47
N LEU A 72 0.45 -8.27 -7.12
CA LEU A 72 -0.76 -8.66 -6.40
C LEU A 72 -2.05 -8.29 -7.14
N ILE A 73 -2.24 -7.03 -7.50
CA ILE A 73 -3.52 -6.54 -8.05
C ILE A 73 -3.72 -7.02 -9.48
N GLN A 74 -2.76 -6.76 -10.36
CA GLN A 74 -2.89 -7.15 -11.77
C GLN A 74 -3.06 -8.68 -11.91
N PRO A 75 -2.22 -9.54 -11.30
CA PRO A 75 -2.38 -10.98 -11.42
C PRO A 75 -3.71 -11.49 -10.85
N ALA A 76 -4.25 -10.83 -9.81
CA ALA A 76 -5.55 -11.20 -9.26
C ALA A 76 -6.70 -10.85 -10.19
N LEU A 77 -6.64 -9.69 -10.87
CA LEU A 77 -7.65 -9.26 -11.85
C LEU A 77 -7.58 -10.09 -13.14
N ASP A 78 -6.36 -10.46 -13.57
CA ASP A 78 -6.12 -11.20 -14.81
C ASP A 78 -6.30 -12.73 -14.64
N ALA A 79 -6.56 -13.21 -13.43
CA ALA A 79 -6.73 -14.63 -13.17
C ALA A 79 -8.01 -15.20 -13.81
N GLU A 80 -7.92 -16.41 -14.37
CA GLU A 80 -9.06 -17.15 -14.89
C GLU A 80 -9.13 -18.56 -14.26
N PRO A 81 -10.12 -18.83 -13.37
CA PRO A 81 -11.15 -17.92 -12.88
C PRO A 81 -10.61 -16.88 -11.89
N MET A 82 -11.19 -15.67 -11.92
CA MET A 82 -10.87 -14.59 -10.98
C MET A 82 -11.43 -14.91 -9.59
N ASP A 83 -10.59 -14.82 -8.56
CA ASP A 83 -11.03 -14.91 -7.16
C ASP A 83 -11.57 -13.55 -6.68
N GLU A 84 -12.90 -13.43 -6.66
CA GLU A 84 -13.56 -12.17 -6.29
C GLU A 84 -13.33 -11.77 -4.82
N GLU A 85 -13.18 -12.73 -3.91
CA GLU A 85 -12.92 -12.43 -2.50
C GLU A 85 -11.53 -11.81 -2.35
N TRP A 86 -10.55 -12.39 -3.04
CA TRP A 86 -9.19 -11.88 -3.07
C TRP A 86 -9.11 -10.49 -3.71
N VAL A 87 -9.73 -10.30 -4.88
CA VAL A 87 -9.76 -8.99 -5.55
C VAL A 87 -10.47 -7.95 -4.68
N THR A 88 -11.60 -8.30 -4.06
CA THR A 88 -12.31 -7.38 -3.14
C THR A 88 -11.43 -6.94 -1.99
N ARG A 89 -10.66 -7.86 -1.40
CA ARG A 89 -9.72 -7.54 -0.33
C ARG A 89 -8.61 -6.61 -0.80
N LEU A 90 -8.07 -6.83 -2.00
CA LEU A 90 -7.04 -5.97 -2.58
C LEU A 90 -7.56 -4.56 -2.87
N LEU A 91 -8.75 -4.43 -3.48
CA LEU A 91 -9.38 -3.13 -3.75
C LEU A 91 -9.65 -2.37 -2.45
N ARG A 92 -10.11 -3.06 -1.39
CA ARG A 92 -10.28 -2.45 -0.07
C ARG A 92 -8.97 -1.89 0.48
N ILE A 93 -7.86 -2.62 0.35
CA ILE A 93 -6.52 -2.15 0.79
C ILE A 93 -6.15 -0.86 0.04
N VAL A 94 -6.39 -0.79 -1.27
CA VAL A 94 -6.12 0.43 -2.06
C VAL A 94 -6.95 1.61 -1.56
N ARG A 95 -8.25 1.39 -1.29
CA ARG A 95 -9.14 2.43 -0.78
C ARG A 95 -8.70 2.93 0.60
N GLU A 96 -8.41 2.03 1.53
CA GLU A 96 -7.95 2.38 2.87
C GLU A 96 -6.59 3.09 2.82
N ALA A 97 -5.68 2.67 1.93
CA ALA A 97 -4.40 3.35 1.72
C ALA A 97 -4.57 4.78 1.17
N TRP A 98 -5.59 5.01 0.34
CA TRP A 98 -5.90 6.34 -0.21
C TRP A 98 -6.36 7.34 0.87
N GLU A 99 -6.98 6.82 1.93
CA GLU A 99 -7.55 7.57 3.05
C GLU A 99 -6.55 7.84 4.19
N LEU A 100 -5.28 7.43 4.07
CA LEU A 100 -4.28 7.62 5.14
C LEU A 100 -4.06 9.11 5.49
N GLU A 101 -4.16 9.42 6.79
CA GLU A 101 -3.84 10.72 7.40
C GLU A 101 -2.99 10.53 8.68
N PRO A 102 -2.09 11.46 9.07
CA PRO A 102 -1.73 12.75 8.44
C PRO A 102 -0.37 12.68 7.68
N PRO A 103 0.23 13.79 7.19
CA PRO A 103 1.30 13.82 6.16
C PRO A 103 2.59 13.01 6.45
N PRO A 104 3.38 12.67 5.40
CA PRO A 104 3.20 13.04 3.98
C PRO A 104 2.30 12.06 3.21
N TRP A 105 1.05 12.46 2.96
CA TRP A 105 0.09 11.70 2.14
C TRP A 105 0.21 12.03 0.65
N GLU A 106 0.87 13.13 0.28
CA GLU A 106 0.92 13.64 -1.09
C GLU A 106 1.67 12.66 -2.00
N ASP A 107 2.85 12.21 -1.57
CA ASP A 107 3.63 11.20 -2.29
C ASP A 107 2.93 9.85 -2.32
N THR A 108 2.25 9.49 -1.22
CA THR A 108 1.45 8.25 -1.14
C THR A 108 0.29 8.26 -2.12
N ARG A 109 -0.50 9.35 -2.15
CA ARG A 109 -1.60 9.52 -3.11
C ARG A 109 -1.08 9.63 -4.53
N TYR A 110 0.05 10.28 -4.77
CA TYR A 110 0.64 10.36 -6.11
C TYR A 110 1.03 8.97 -6.61
N GLY A 111 1.75 8.17 -5.80
CA GLY A 111 2.12 6.80 -6.15
C GLY A 111 0.91 5.90 -6.40
N LEU A 112 -0.09 5.93 -5.50
CA LEU A 112 -1.32 5.16 -5.67
C LEU A 112 -2.12 5.61 -6.91
N ARG A 113 -2.19 6.91 -7.19
CA ARG A 113 -2.87 7.42 -8.38
C ARG A 113 -2.22 6.86 -9.65
N VAL A 114 -0.93 7.10 -9.81
CA VAL A 114 -0.21 6.80 -11.05
C VAL A 114 -0.14 5.30 -11.31
N TYR A 115 0.14 4.50 -10.29
CA TYR A 115 0.38 3.06 -10.50
C TYR A 115 -0.82 2.17 -10.23
N VAL A 116 -1.80 2.62 -9.45
CA VAL A 116 -2.96 1.78 -9.11
C VAL A 116 -4.23 2.35 -9.73
N LEU A 117 -4.62 3.58 -9.39
CA LEU A 117 -5.92 4.11 -9.84
C LEU A 117 -5.99 4.28 -11.35
N GLU A 118 -4.95 4.82 -11.99
CA GLU A 118 -4.91 5.01 -13.44
C GLU A 118 -4.92 3.68 -14.21
N ASN A 119 -4.32 2.62 -13.65
CA ASN A 119 -4.42 1.28 -14.25
C ASN A 119 -5.77 0.61 -13.98
N LEU A 120 -6.45 0.92 -12.89
CA LEU A 120 -7.82 0.46 -12.64
C LEU A 120 -8.86 1.19 -13.50
N ASP A 121 -8.58 2.40 -13.98
CA ASP A 121 -9.45 3.20 -14.86
C ASP A 121 -9.35 2.80 -16.35
N VAL A 122 -9.38 1.49 -16.61
CA VAL A 122 -9.38 0.93 -17.97
C VAL A 122 -10.62 0.07 -18.20
N PRO A 123 -11.10 -0.09 -19.46
CA PRO A 123 -12.34 -0.81 -19.76
C PRO A 123 -12.43 -2.22 -19.18
N ASP A 124 -11.29 -2.91 -19.04
CA ASP A 124 -11.24 -4.30 -18.60
C ASP A 124 -11.40 -4.45 -17.08
N TYR A 125 -10.88 -3.50 -16.29
CA TYR A 125 -10.89 -3.59 -14.82
C TYR A 125 -11.96 -2.73 -14.16
N LEU A 126 -12.32 -1.61 -14.77
CA LEU A 126 -13.20 -0.61 -14.17
C LEU A 126 -14.61 -1.15 -13.84
N PRO A 127 -15.26 -1.99 -14.68
CA PRO A 127 -16.52 -2.64 -14.31
C PRO A 127 -16.38 -3.61 -13.12
N ILE A 128 -15.21 -4.22 -12.94
CA ILE A 128 -14.91 -5.09 -11.81
C ILE A 128 -14.84 -4.26 -10.53
N VAL A 129 -14.12 -3.12 -10.57
CA VAL A 129 -14.03 -2.21 -9.42
C VAL A 129 -15.40 -1.64 -9.07
N GLU A 130 -16.19 -1.19 -10.05
CA GLU A 130 -17.56 -0.69 -9.83
C GLU A 130 -18.43 -1.70 -9.09
N ARG A 131 -18.30 -2.98 -9.43
CA ARG A 131 -19.08 -4.06 -8.83
C ARG A 131 -18.57 -4.48 -7.45
N LEU A 132 -17.25 -4.59 -7.25
CA LEU A 132 -16.64 -5.17 -6.05
C LEU A 132 -16.30 -4.14 -4.97
N ASP A 133 -15.91 -2.92 -5.33
CA ASP A 133 -15.73 -1.80 -4.39
C ASP A 133 -16.24 -0.48 -5.00
N PRO A 134 -17.57 -0.21 -4.90
CA PRO A 134 -18.18 1.01 -5.44
C PRO A 134 -17.60 2.30 -4.83
N ALA A 135 -17.08 2.24 -3.60
CA ALA A 135 -16.47 3.40 -2.95
C ALA A 135 -15.12 3.72 -3.58
N LEU A 136 -14.29 2.72 -3.88
CA LEU A 136 -13.06 2.91 -4.64
C LEU A 136 -13.34 3.39 -6.06
N HIS A 137 -14.37 2.85 -6.71
CA HIS A 137 -14.79 3.35 -8.02
C HIS A 137 -15.13 4.85 -7.98
N ALA A 138 -15.86 5.32 -6.95
CA ALA A 138 -16.14 6.74 -6.77
C ALA A 138 -14.85 7.58 -6.59
N VAL A 139 -13.86 7.06 -5.86
CA VAL A 139 -12.53 7.70 -5.74
C VAL A 139 -11.87 7.83 -7.11
N ILE A 140 -11.82 6.76 -7.91
CA ILE A 140 -11.25 6.78 -9.27
C ILE A 140 -11.92 7.87 -10.12
N ARG A 141 -13.25 7.94 -10.12
CA ARG A 141 -13.99 8.97 -10.88
C ARG A 141 -13.68 10.38 -10.43
N ASN A 142 -13.58 10.61 -9.12
CA ASN A 142 -13.28 11.93 -8.58
C ASN A 142 -11.84 12.39 -8.87
N VAL A 143 -10.90 11.45 -8.99
CA VAL A 143 -9.46 11.75 -9.13
C VAL A 143 -9.02 11.82 -10.60
N ILE A 144 -9.57 10.95 -11.46
CA ILE A 144 -9.14 10.80 -12.86
C ILE A 144 -10.19 11.32 -13.84
N GLY A 145 -11.48 11.13 -13.55
CA GLY A 145 -12.59 11.48 -14.45
C GLY A 145 -12.97 12.96 -14.52
N SER A 146 -12.08 13.87 -14.07
CA SER A 146 -12.28 15.32 -14.10
C SER A 146 -11.59 15.98 -15.29
#